data_AF-A0A927BG52-F1
#
_entry.id   AF-A0A927BG52-F1
#
_cell.length_a   1.000
_cell.length_b   1.000
_cell.length_c   1.000
_cell.angle_alpha   90.00
_cell.angle_beta   90.00
_cell.angle_gamma   90.00
#
_symmetry.space_group_name_H-M   'P 1'
#
loop_
_entity.id
_entity.type
_entity.pdbx_description
1 polymer ?
#
loop_
_entity_poly.entity_id
_entity_poly.type
_entity_poly.pdbx_seq_one_letter_code
_entity_poly.pdbx_strand_id
1 'polypeptide(L)' 'MPSSYFTSLPPGLNSEQCLLWARREHVANCAVEFLITHNRPLEGPILTHLQHYVNGEISLGQAIGRIVDHLAQSPGRT' A
#
# COMPACT_ATOMS: atom_id res chain seq x y z
N MET A 1 9.59 -11.41 11.10
CA MET A 1 8.59 -10.75 10.23
C MET A 1 8.35 -9.39 10.84
N PRO A 2 8.84 -8.27 10.27
CA PRO A 2 8.56 -6.99 10.86
C PRO A 2 7.05 -6.76 10.83
N SER A 3 6.58 -6.15 11.90
CA SER A 3 5.22 -5.65 12.11
C SER A 3 4.77 -4.88 10.88
N SER A 4 3.53 -5.11 10.43
CA SER A 4 2.89 -4.54 9.23
C SER A 4 3.40 -3.14 8.84
N TYR A 5 3.64 -2.92 7.53
CA TYR A 5 3.99 -1.60 6.99
C TYR A 5 2.86 -0.57 7.14
N PHE A 6 1.67 -1.02 7.53
CA PHE A 6 0.45 -0.24 7.59
C PHE A 6 0.03 0.00 9.04
N THR A 7 -0.66 1.11 9.27
CA THR A 7 -1.27 1.40 10.56
C THR A 7 -2.24 0.30 10.95
N SER A 8 -2.40 0.06 12.25
CA SER A 8 -3.30 -0.98 12.77
C SER A 8 -4.75 -0.80 12.34
N LEU A 9 -5.50 -1.90 12.37
CA LEU A 9 -6.94 -1.95 12.13
C LEU A 9 -7.68 -0.82 12.89
N PRO A 10 -8.48 0.02 12.21
CA PRO A 10 -9.24 1.07 12.86
C PRO A 10 -10.20 0.53 13.92
N PRO A 11 -10.35 1.21 15.07
CA PRO A 11 -11.32 0.82 16.08
C PRO A 11 -12.76 1.03 15.57
N GLY A 12 -13.69 0.17 15.97
CA GLY A 12 -15.11 0.32 15.67
C GLY A 12 -15.59 -0.28 14.33
N LEU A 13 -14.72 -1.00 13.62
CA LEU A 13 -15.13 -1.77 12.44
C LEU A 13 -15.93 -3.01 12.83
N ASN A 14 -16.96 -3.32 12.04
CA ASN A 14 -17.69 -4.59 12.16
C ASN A 14 -16.90 -5.76 11.53
N SER A 15 -17.35 -7.00 11.75
CA SER A 15 -16.63 -8.20 11.28
C SER A 15 -16.37 -8.21 9.77
N GLU A 16 -17.31 -7.76 8.95
CA GLU A 16 -17.15 -7.71 7.49
C GLU A 16 -16.10 -6.65 7.10
N GLN A 17 -16.15 -5.48 7.74
CA GLN A 17 -15.18 -4.42 7.53
C GLN A 17 -13.77 -4.83 7.98
N CYS A 18 -13.65 -5.59 9.06
CA CYS A 18 -12.38 -6.18 9.51
C CYS A 18 -11.80 -7.15 8.47
N LEU A 19 -12.64 -8.02 7.90
CA LEU A 19 -12.21 -8.95 6.85
C LEU A 19 -11.77 -8.22 5.57
N LEU A 20 -12.52 -7.19 5.17
CA LEU A 20 -12.17 -6.36 4.01
C LEU A 20 -10.86 -5.60 4.24
N TRP A 21 -10.66 -5.05 5.45
CA TRP A 21 -9.43 -4.36 5.82
C TRP A 21 -8.23 -5.33 5.79
N ALA A 22 -8.34 -6.50 6.42
CA ALA A 22 -7.28 -7.50 6.43
C ALA A 22 -6.94 -7.98 5.01
N ARG A 23 -7.94 -8.12 4.14
CA ARG A 23 -7.72 -8.44 2.72
C ARG A 23 -6.95 -7.34 2.00
N ARG A 24 -7.30 -6.07 2.24
CA ARG A 24 -6.60 -4.94 1.62
C ARG A 24 -5.16 -4.82 2.14
N GLU A 25 -4.96 -5.00 3.44
CA GLU A 25 -3.62 -5.04 4.06
C GLU A 25 -2.76 -6.15 3.45
N HIS A 26 -3.31 -7.36 3.29
CA HIS A 26 -2.58 -8.46 2.66
C HIS A 26 -2.18 -8.13 1.21
N VAL A 27 -3.09 -7.59 0.41
CA VAL A 27 -2.79 -7.16 -0.97
C VAL A 27 -1.72 -6.06 -1.01
N ALA A 28 -1.79 -5.10 -0.08
CA ALA A 28 -0.82 -4.03 0.01
C ALA A 28 0.58 -4.54 0.41
N ASN A 29 0.66 -5.52 1.32
CA ASN A 29 1.90 -6.21 1.66
C ASN A 29 2.49 -6.95 0.44
N CYS A 30 1.67 -7.65 -0.35
CA CYS A 30 2.14 -8.27 -1.59
C CYS A 30 2.71 -7.24 -2.59
N ALA A 31 2.12 -6.05 -2.67
CA ALA A 31 2.63 -4.97 -3.52
C ALA A 31 3.99 -4.46 -3.02
N VAL A 32 4.17 -4.32 -1.70
CA VAL A 32 5.46 -3.96 -1.08
C VAL A 32 6.51 -5.02 -1.36
N GLU A 33 6.22 -6.30 -1.13
CA GLU A 33 7.14 -7.41 -1.43
C GLU A 33 7.54 -7.45 -2.91
N PHE A 34 6.58 -7.21 -3.81
CA PHE A 34 6.85 -7.12 -5.23
C PHE A 34 7.85 -6.01 -5.56
N LEU A 35 7.65 -4.80 -5.02
CA LEU A 35 8.55 -3.67 -5.23
C LEU A 35 9.97 -3.95 -4.69
N ILE A 36 10.06 -4.52 -3.49
CA ILE A 36 11.34 -4.92 -2.88
C ILE A 36 12.06 -5.95 -3.77
N THR A 37 11.35 -6.99 -4.22
CA THR A 37 11.92 -8.06 -5.06
C THR A 37 12.44 -7.54 -6.40
N HIS A 38 11.88 -6.44 -6.91
CA HIS A 38 12.29 -5.82 -8.17
C HIS A 38 13.24 -4.62 -7.98
N ASN A 39 13.90 -4.50 -6.81
CA ASN A 39 14.82 -3.41 -6.47
C ASN A 39 14.22 -2.01 -6.71
N ARG A 40 12.90 -1.85 -6.51
CA ARG A 40 12.26 -0.54 -6.55
C ARG A 40 12.34 0.09 -5.16
N PRO A 41 12.70 1.38 -5.06
CA PRO A 41 12.77 2.06 -3.77
C PRO A 41 11.37 2.11 -3.14
N LEU A 42 11.29 1.71 -1.87
CA LEU A 42 10.07 1.79 -1.08
C LEU A 42 9.97 3.18 -0.45
N GLU A 43 9.55 4.16 -1.25
CA GLU A 43 9.48 5.55 -0.80
C GLU A 43 8.23 5.82 0.04
N GLY A 44 8.30 6.81 0.92
CA GLY A 44 7.18 7.24 1.76
C GLY A 44 5.85 7.48 1.00
N PRO A 45 5.86 8.13 -0.19
CA PRO A 45 4.66 8.31 -0.99
C PRO A 45 4.01 6.99 -1.44
N ILE A 46 4.80 5.97 -1.76
CA ILE A 46 4.30 4.65 -2.17
C ILE A 46 3.55 4.00 -1.01
N LEU A 47 4.17 3.98 0.18
CA LEU A 47 3.55 3.45 1.40
C LEU A 47 2.28 4.22 1.76
N THR A 48 2.28 5.54 1.57
CA THR A 48 1.10 6.40 1.80
C THR A 48 -0.06 6.02 0.88
N HIS A 49 0.19 5.83 -0.41
CA HIS A 49 -0.85 5.41 -1.36
C HIS A 49 -1.41 4.02 -1.05
N LEU A 50 -0.55 3.09 -0.65
CA LEU A 50 -0.98 1.77 -0.19
C LEU A 50 -1.78 1.86 1.11
N GLN A 51 -1.42 2.73 2.05
CA GLN A 51 -2.17 2.96 3.28
C GLN A 51 -3.59 3.47 3.01
N HIS A 52 -3.75 4.43 2.09
CA HIS A 52 -5.08 4.92 1.70
C HIS A 52 -5.94 3.80 1.10
N TYR A 53 -5.33 2.86 0.36
CA TYR A 53 -6.04 1.67 -0.11
C TYR A 53 -6.42 0.73 1.03
N VAL A 54 -5.52 0.47 1.99
CA VAL A 54 -5.80 -0.36 3.18
C VAL A 54 -6.98 0.21 3.98
N ASN A 55 -6.99 1.53 4.19
CA ASN A 55 -8.09 2.24 4.86
C ASN A 55 -9.40 2.23 4.07
N GLY A 56 -9.37 1.90 2.77
CA GLY A 56 -10.54 1.94 1.90
C GLY A 56 -10.90 3.32 1.36
N GLU A 57 -10.01 4.30 1.50
CA GLU A 57 -10.21 5.67 1.01
C GLU A 57 -10.08 5.74 -0.51
N ILE A 58 -9.28 4.85 -1.10
CA ILE A 58 -9.11 4.71 -2.55
C ILE A 58 -9.17 3.25 -2.98
N SER A 59 -9.45 3.01 -4.26
CA SER A 59 -9.36 1.67 -4.85
C SER A 59 -7.91 1.25 -5.09
N LEU A 60 -7.69 -0.06 -5.26
CA LEU A 60 -6.36 -0.58 -5.62
C LEU A 60 -5.83 0.04 -6.92
N GLY A 61 -6.69 0.20 -7.93
CA GLY A 61 -6.30 0.80 -9.19
C GLY A 61 -5.86 2.26 -9.04
N GLN A 62 -6.52 3.04 -8.17
CA GLN A 62 -6.11 4.41 -7.86
C GLN A 62 -4.77 4.45 -7.11
N ALA A 63 -4.54 3.54 -6.16
CA ALA A 63 -3.26 3.43 -5.46
C ALA A 63 -2.13 3.10 -6.43
N ILE A 64 -2.31 2.10 -7.30
CA ILE A 64 -1.32 1.70 -8.31
C ILE A 64 -1.07 2.86 -9.28
N GLY A 65 -2.11 3.52 -9.79
CA GLY A 65 -1.95 4.66 -10.69
C GLY A 65 -1.07 5.76 -10.09
N ARG A 66 -1.33 6.15 -8.83
CA ARG A 66 -0.51 7.15 -8.13
C ARG A 66 0.94 6.69 -7.90
N ILE A 67 1.16 5.41 -7.61
CA ILE A 67 2.51 4.84 -7.47
C ILE A 67 3.25 4.89 -8.81
N VAL A 68 2.59 4.52 -9.91
CA VAL A 68 3.17 4.57 -11.25
C VAL A 68 3.52 6.00 -11.64
N ASP A 69 2.61 6.96 -11.41
CA ASP A 69 2.85 8.39 -11.66
C ASP A 69 4.04 8.91 -10.85
N HIS A 70 4.15 8.54 -9.57
CA HIS A 70 5.27 8.90 -8.70
C HIS A 70 6.60 8.34 -9.21
N LEU A 71 6.62 7.05 -9.58
CA LEU A 71 7.81 6.42 -10.14
C LEU A 71 8.22 7.01 -11.50
N ALA A 72 7.26 7.48 -12.30
CA ALA A 72 7.54 8.16 -13.57
C ALA A 72 8.14 9.57 -13.36
N GLN A 73 7.77 10.25 -12.27
CA GLN A 73 8.28 11.57 -11.90
C GLN A 73 9.66 11.55 -11.22
N SER A 74 10.10 10.37 -10.76
CA SER A 74 11.45 10.12 -10.26
C SER A 74 12.29 9.42 -11.35
N PRO A 75 12.66 10.08 -12.47
CA PRO A 75 13.60 9.50 -13.41
C PRO A 75 14.92 9.32 -12.64
N GLY A 76 15.42 8.09 -12.64
CA GLY A 76 16.55 7.68 -11.82
C GLY A 76 17.65 8.75 -11.76
N ARG A 77 18.01 9.14 -10.54
CA ARG A 77 19.35 9.70 -10.31
C ARG A 77 20.34 8.60 -10.72
N THR A 78 20.86 8.73 -11.93
CA THR A 78 22.08 8.10 -12.42
C THR A 78 23.22 8.28 -11.44
#